data_AF-A0A2P4S7L2-F1
#
_entry.id   AF-A0A2P4S7L2-F1
#
_cell.length_a   1.000
_cell.length_b   1.000
_cell.length_c   1.000
_cell.angle_alpha   90.00
_cell.angle_beta   90.00
_cell.angle_gamma   90.00
#
_symmetry.space_group_name_H-M   'P 1'
#
loop_
_entity.id
_entity.type
_entity.pdbx_description
1 polymer ?
#
loop_
_entity_poly.entity_id
_entity_poly.type
_entity_poly.pdbx_seq_one_letter_code
_entity_poly.pdbx_strand_id
1 'polypeptide(L)'
;EPVVSLTKGPNPLIDGANQTVAAICTAATGKPAAEIDWEGGLGEMESSSTLFPNETVTVISQYTIIPTRFARGRRITCIVRHPALEKEIRFSHVLDIQCKYS
;
A
#
# COMPACT_ATOMS: atom_id res chain seq x y z
N GLU A 1 -16.66 -5.55 -9.34
CA GLU A 1 -15.27 -5.80 -8.90
C GLU A 1 -14.76 -4.58 -8.13
N PRO A 2 -13.82 -4.72 -7.18
CA PRO A 2 -13.28 -3.57 -6.46
C PRO A 2 -12.38 -2.73 -7.38
N VAL A 3 -12.47 -1.40 -7.26
CA VAL A 3 -11.55 -0.49 -7.95
C VAL A 3 -10.29 -0.36 -7.10
N VAL A 4 -9.16 -0.78 -7.65
CA VAL A 4 -7.88 -0.80 -6.94
C VAL A 4 -6.97 0.33 -7.38
N SER A 5 -6.38 1.05 -6.42
CA SER A 5 -5.41 2.12 -6.66
C SER A 5 -4.25 2.07 -5.67
N LEU A 6 -3.04 2.41 -6.13
CA LEU A 6 -1.86 2.57 -5.30
C LEU A 6 -1.37 4.01 -5.37
N THR A 7 -1.32 4.70 -4.23
CA THR A 7 -0.81 6.07 -4.12
C THR A 7 0.45 6.10 -3.27
N LYS A 8 1.32 7.09 -3.51
CA LYS A 8 2.50 7.31 -2.66
C LYS A 8 2.06 7.86 -1.31
N GLY A 9 2.85 7.60 -0.28
CA GLY A 9 2.65 8.22 1.02
C GLY A 9 2.72 9.76 0.97
N PRO A 10 2.09 10.45 1.93
CA PRO A 10 2.00 11.91 1.93
C PRO A 10 3.34 12.61 2.22
N ASN A 11 4.27 11.90 2.85
CA ASN A 11 5.55 12.44 3.28
C ASN A 11 6.70 11.82 2.47
N PRO A 12 7.77 12.60 2.18
CA PRO A 12 8.96 12.05 1.55
C PRO A 12 9.66 11.05 2.47
N LEU A 13 10.26 10.02 1.86
CA LEU A 13 11.02 9.00 2.59
C LEU A 13 12.46 9.49 2.75
N ILE A 14 12.81 9.99 3.93
CA ILE A 14 14.16 10.55 4.20
C ILE A 14 15.01 9.54 4.98
N ASP A 15 16.21 9.22 4.50
CA ASP A 15 17.15 8.32 5.16
C ASP A 15 17.39 8.70 6.63
N GLY A 16 17.15 7.76 7.54
CA GLY A 16 17.29 7.96 8.99
C GLY A 16 16.13 8.69 9.66
N ALA A 17 15.02 8.90 8.95
CA ALA A 17 13.76 9.33 9.56
C ALA A 17 13.07 8.18 10.31
N ASN A 18 12.04 8.54 11.07
CA ASN A 18 11.17 7.57 11.74
C ASN A 18 10.30 6.81 10.73
N GLN A 19 9.56 5.84 11.26
CA GLN A 19 8.56 5.09 10.52
C GLN A 19 7.61 6.04 9.76
N THR A 20 7.55 5.88 8.43
CA THR A 20 6.86 6.78 7.50
C THR A 20 6.05 5.97 6.50
N VAL A 21 4.84 6.44 6.16
CA VAL A 21 3.99 5.80 5.16
C VAL A 21 4.66 5.94 3.79
N ALA A 22 4.99 4.81 3.16
CA ALA A 22 5.62 4.77 1.85
C ALA A 22 4.59 4.73 0.73
N ALA A 23 3.50 4.00 0.93
CA ALA A 23 2.42 3.89 -0.04
C ALA A 23 1.09 3.53 0.64
N ILE A 24 0.00 3.84 -0.04
CA ILE A 24 -1.36 3.54 0.38
C ILE A 24 -2.04 2.81 -0.76
N CYS A 25 -2.52 1.61 -0.48
CA CYS A 25 -3.29 0.82 -1.42
C CYS A 25 -4.76 0.86 -1.03
N THR A 26 -5.63 1.11 -1.99
CA THR A 26 -7.08 1.20 -1.77
C THR A 26 -7.78 0.24 -2.70
N ALA A 27 -8.64 -0.62 -2.14
CA ALA A 27 -9.56 -1.47 -2.86
C ALA A 27 -10.99 -1.01 -2.54
N ALA A 28 -11.55 -0.17 -3.42
CA ALA A 28 -12.84 0.47 -3.22
C ALA A 28 -14.00 -0.41 -3.71
N THR A 29 -15.15 -0.27 -3.07
CA THR A 29 -16.44 -0.85 -3.50
C THR A 29 -16.42 -2.37 -3.75
N GLY A 30 -15.65 -3.13 -2.95
CA GLY A 30 -15.64 -4.60 -2.98
C GLY A 30 -16.90 -5.18 -2.34
N LYS A 31 -17.39 -6.30 -2.87
CA LYS A 31 -18.45 -7.10 -2.23
C LYS A 31 -18.16 -8.58 -2.51
N PRO A 32 -17.65 -9.35 -1.52
CA PRO A 32 -17.32 -8.99 -0.13
C PRO A 32 -16.09 -8.05 0.00
N ALA A 33 -15.63 -7.79 1.22
CA ALA A 33 -14.39 -7.02 1.42
C ALA A 33 -13.21 -7.65 0.65
N ALA A 34 -12.41 -6.81 0.00
CA ALA A 34 -11.19 -7.25 -0.67
C ALA A 34 -10.08 -7.48 0.37
N GLU A 35 -9.24 -8.48 0.13
CA GLU A 35 -8.03 -8.71 0.93
C GLU A 35 -6.86 -7.95 0.29
N ILE A 36 -6.09 -7.25 1.11
CA ILE A 36 -4.89 -6.53 0.67
C ILE A 36 -3.68 -7.09 1.41
N ASP A 37 -2.63 -7.41 0.66
CA ASP A 37 -1.36 -7.93 1.14
C ASP A 37 -0.20 -7.15 0.50
N TRP A 38 0.99 -7.22 1.08
CA TRP A 38 2.17 -6.49 0.61
C TRP A 38 3.40 -7.35 0.47
N GLU A 39 4.01 -7.31 -0.71
CA GLU A 39 5.36 -7.82 -0.94
C GLU A 39 6.39 -6.70 -0.84
N GLY A 40 7.59 -7.08 -0.37
CA GLY A 40 8.75 -6.19 -0.26
C GLY A 40 9.54 -6.46 1.01
N GLY A 41 8.85 -6.79 2.11
CA GLY A 41 9.47 -7.15 3.39
C GLY A 41 10.31 -6.02 4.01
N LEU A 42 9.95 -4.75 3.74
CA LEU A 42 10.70 -3.57 4.19
C LEU A 42 10.03 -2.85 5.37
N GLY A 43 8.81 -3.24 5.72
CA GLY A 43 8.02 -2.61 6.77
C GLY A 43 6.71 -3.35 7.01
N GLU A 44 5.80 -2.64 7.65
CA GLU A 44 4.54 -3.17 8.18
C GLU A 44 3.36 -2.59 7.40
N MET A 45 2.25 -3.32 7.39
CA MET A 45 1.00 -2.85 6.81
C MET A 45 -0.05 -2.65 7.91
N GLU A 46 -0.85 -1.60 7.77
CA GLU A 46 -2.04 -1.39 8.58
C GLU A 46 -3.25 -1.23 7.65
N SER A 47 -4.28 -2.06 7.84
CA SER A 47 -5.48 -2.05 7.01
C SER A 47 -6.70 -1.59 7.79
N SER A 48 -7.49 -0.70 7.19
CA SER A 48 -8.82 -0.31 7.67
C SER A 48 -9.87 -0.58 6.60
N SER A 49 -11.11 -0.82 7.03
CA SER A 49 -12.23 -1.08 6.13
C SER A 49 -13.43 -0.20 6.47
N THR A 50 -14.11 0.32 5.44
CA THR A 50 -15.34 1.08 5.58
C THR A 50 -16.47 0.35 4.86
N LEU A 51 -17.53 -0.01 5.59
CA LEU A 51 -18.76 -0.57 5.06
C LEU A 51 -19.71 0.56 4.67
N PHE A 52 -20.25 0.49 3.46
CA PHE A 52 -21.21 1.46 2.92
C PHE A 52 -22.64 0.91 2.97
N PRO A 53 -23.68 1.77 2.95
CA PRO A 53 -25.09 1.34 2.96
C PRO A 53 -25.49 0.45 1.77
N ASN A 54 -24.76 0.51 0.66
CA ASN A 54 -24.94 -0.37 -0.50
C ASN A 54 -24.30 -1.76 -0.30
N GLU A 55 -23.89 -2.09 0.92
CA GLU A 55 -23.21 -3.33 1.32
C GLU A 55 -21.86 -3.56 0.62
N THR A 56 -21.28 -2.50 0.05
CA THR A 56 -19.91 -2.55 -0.46
C THR A 56 -18.93 -2.14 0.63
N VAL A 57 -17.73 -2.70 0.58
CA VAL A 57 -16.65 -2.43 1.51
C VAL A 57 -15.49 -1.83 0.75
N THR A 58 -14.97 -0.72 1.26
CA THR A 58 -13.69 -0.18 0.80
C THR A 58 -12.62 -0.51 1.83
N VAL A 59 -11.54 -1.14 1.38
CA VAL A 59 -10.39 -1.48 2.21
C VAL A 59 -9.22 -0.58 1.84
N ILE A 60 -8.59 0.03 2.84
CA ILE A 60 -7.44 0.91 2.69
C ILE A 60 -6.30 0.31 3.51
N SER A 61 -5.19 0.00 2.86
CA SER A 61 -3.99 -0.53 3.50
C SER A 61 -2.83 0.47 3.33
N GLN A 62 -2.27 0.89 4.46
CA GLN A 62 -1.11 1.77 4.51
C GLN A 62 0.14 0.92 4.75
N TYR A 63 1.16 1.11 3.91
CA TYR A 63 2.45 0.43 4.05
C TYR A 63 3.47 1.40 4.62
N THR A 64 3.99 1.05 5.80
CA THR A 64 4.81 1.95 6.61
C THR A 64 6.18 1.33 6.81
N ILE A 65 7.23 2.07 6.47
CA ILE A 65 8.63 1.60 6.53
C ILE A 65 9.46 2.54 7.40
N ILE A 66 10.59 2.06 7.90
CA ILE A 66 11.66 2.94 8.38
C ILE A 66 12.55 3.28 7.18
N PRO A 67 12.57 4.53 6.68
CA PRO A 67 13.32 4.86 5.48
C PRO A 67 14.83 4.71 5.70
N THR A 68 15.46 3.84 4.91
CA THR A 68 16.91 3.66 4.91
C THR A 68 17.44 3.75 3.49
N ARG A 69 18.67 4.27 3.30
CA ARG A 69 19.31 4.34 1.98
C ARG A 69 19.38 2.99 1.26
N PHE A 70 19.41 1.88 2.00
CA PHE A 70 19.42 0.51 1.45
C PHE A 70 18.06 0.09 0.86
N ALA A 71 16.98 0.77 1.26
CA ALA A 71 15.65 0.58 0.68
C ALA A 71 15.47 1.39 -0.63
N ARG A 72 16.41 2.28 -0.98
CA ARG A 72 16.35 3.05 -2.23
C ARG A 72 16.35 2.13 -3.44
N GLY A 73 15.40 2.33 -4.35
CA GLY A 73 15.26 1.50 -5.54
C GLY A 73 14.65 0.12 -5.27
N ARG A 74 14.37 -0.23 -4.00
CA ARG A 74 13.60 -1.44 -3.70
C ARG A 74 12.15 -1.25 -4.14
N ARG A 75 11.50 -2.37 -4.47
CA ARG A 75 10.11 -2.40 -4.92
C ARG A 75 9.24 -2.96 -3.81
N ILE A 76 8.13 -2.27 -3.54
CA ILE A 76 7.01 -2.80 -2.78
C ILE A 76 5.87 -3.10 -3.75
N THR A 77 5.07 -4.12 -3.47
CA THR A 77 3.93 -4.49 -4.30
C THR A 77 2.71 -4.70 -3.43
N CYS A 78 1.66 -3.92 -3.67
CA CYS A 78 0.34 -4.20 -3.14
C CYS A 78 -0.31 -5.31 -3.96
N ILE A 79 -0.81 -6.34 -3.28
CA ILE A 79 -1.54 -7.46 -3.87
C ILE A 79 -2.96 -7.42 -3.35
N VAL A 80 -3.94 -7.34 -4.27
CA VAL A 80 -5.35 -7.31 -3.93
C VAL A 80 -6.05 -8.55 -4.44
N ARG A 81 -6.72 -9.25 -3.53
CA ARG A 81 -7.49 -10.47 -3.79
C ARG A 81 -8.97 -10.21 -3.52
N HIS A 82 -9.83 -10.66 -4.43
CA HIS A 82 -11.27 -10.51 -4.29
C HIS A 82 -11.99 -11.55 -5.18
N PRO A 83 -13.11 -12.15 -4.74
CA PRO A 83 -13.79 -13.22 -5.49
C PRO A 83 -14.27 -12.83 -6.90
N ALA A 84 -14.55 -11.55 -7.11
CA ALA A 84 -14.96 -11.02 -8.42
C ALA A 84 -13.77 -10.73 -9.38
N LEU A 85 -12.53 -10.98 -8.96
CA LEU A 85 -11.33 -10.82 -9.80
C LEU A 85 -10.89 -12.21 -10.28
N GLU A 86 -10.62 -12.37 -11.58
CA GLU A 86 -10.08 -13.63 -12.12
C GLU A 86 -8.69 -13.96 -11.56
N LYS A 87 -7.90 -12.93 -11.26
CA LYS A 87 -6.55 -13.01 -10.68
C LYS A 87 -6.32 -11.86 -9.71
N GLU A 88 -5.36 -12.03 -8.81
CA GLU A 88 -4.92 -10.96 -7.93
C GLU A 88 -4.41 -9.75 -8.73
N ILE A 89 -4.83 -8.55 -8.31
CA ILE A 89 -4.32 -7.30 -8.86
C ILE A 89 -3.04 -6.94 -8.13
N ARG A 90 -1.99 -6.60 -8.89
CA ARG A 90 -0.66 -6.31 -8.35
C ARG A 90 -0.23 -4.91 -8.78
N PHE A 91 -0.08 -4.00 -7.83
CA PHE A 91 0.47 -2.67 -8.07
C PHE A 91 1.82 -2.53 -7.39
N SER A 92 2.85 -2.25 -8.17
CA SER A 92 4.21 -2.07 -7.64
C SER A 92 4.63 -0.61 -7.60
N HIS A 93 5.33 -0.23 -6.54
CA HIS A 93 5.96 1.07 -6.39
C HIS A 93 7.44 0.89 -6.06
N VAL A 94 8.31 1.65 -6.74
CA VAL A 94 9.74 1.71 -6.42
C VAL A 94 9.97 2.83 -5.43
N LEU A 95 10.58 2.50 -4.30
CA LEU A 95 10.86 3.43 -3.23
C LEU A 95 11.94 4.43 -3.62
N ASP A 96 11.64 5.70 -3.44
CA ASP A 96 12.59 6.79 -3.59
C ASP A 96 12.97 7.34 -2.21
N ILE A 97 14.11 6.87 -1.69
CA ILE A 97 14.64 7.31 -0.41
C ILE A 97 15.62 8.46 -0.67
N GLN A 98 15.30 9.62 -0.10
CA GLN A 98 16.12 10.82 -0.19
C GLN A 98 17.18 10.80 0.91
N CYS A 99 18.42 11.16 0.56
CA CYS A 99 19.47 11.39 1.54
C CYS A 99 19.19 12.70 2.29
N LYS A 100 19.47 12.73 3.60
CA LYS A 100 19.15 13.89 4.44
C LYS A 100 19.91 15.17 4.06
N TYR A 101 20.98 15.08 3.26
CA TYR A 101 21.73 16.23 2.73
C TYR A 101 22.42 15.87 1.41
N SER A 102 22.20 16.68 0.37
CA SER A 102 23.11 16.91 -0.76
C SER A 102 23.30 18.40 -0.89
#